data_AF-A0A139I2Y9-F1
#
_entry.id   AF-A0A139I2Y9-F1
#
_cell.length_a   1.000
_cell.length_b   1.000
_cell.length_c   1.000
_cell.angle_alpha   90.00
_cell.angle_beta   90.00
_cell.angle_gamma   90.00
#
_symmetry.space_group_name_H-M   'P 1'
#
loop_
_entity.id
_entity.type
_entity.pdbx_description
1 polymer ?
#
loop_
_entity_poly.entity_id
_entity_poly.type
_entity_poly.pdbx_seq_one_letter_code
_entity_poly.pdbx_strand_id
1 'polypeptide(L)'
;MSSRTFFPGLVSEVRAFGQFRDVIHTGLYSQLVTMEIPVGGDICDEVARARLPTIAGKDQNVKASDVVMVPAGTQHQCIDTSKTPPLELVTLYSPSEHDPQTVHKTKGDGDEEEELEKMKLQNGRSSRRITMGRRA
;
A
#
# COMPACT_ATOMS: atom_id res chain seq x y z
N MET A 1 2.40 -24.86 6.79
CA MET A 1 2.65 -25.15 5.36
C MET A 1 2.10 -23.97 4.58
N SER A 2 2.94 -23.16 3.92
CA SER A 2 2.43 -22.13 3.02
C SER A 2 1.88 -22.80 1.78
N SER A 3 0.55 -22.82 1.64
CA SER A 3 -0.10 -23.22 0.39
C SER A 3 0.23 -22.18 -0.68
N ARG A 4 0.63 -22.65 -1.87
CA ARG A 4 0.80 -21.78 -3.03
C ARG A 4 -0.57 -21.19 -3.40
N THR A 5 -0.69 -19.87 -3.33
CA THR A 5 -1.86 -19.14 -3.84
C THR A 5 -1.58 -18.70 -5.27
N PHE A 6 -2.56 -18.84 -6.15
CA PHE A 6 -2.47 -18.45 -7.56
C PHE A 6 -3.65 -17.54 -7.91
N PHE A 7 -3.36 -16.36 -8.46
CA PHE A 7 -4.36 -15.36 -8.85
C PHE A 7 -4.39 -15.21 -10.38
N PRO A 8 -5.23 -15.98 -11.08
CA PRO A 8 -5.32 -15.89 -12.54
C PRO A 8 -5.84 -14.52 -12.97
N GLY A 9 -5.10 -13.83 -13.85
CA GLY A 9 -5.54 -12.56 -14.42
C GLY A 9 -5.48 -11.36 -13.47
N LEU A 10 -4.86 -11.46 -12.29
CA LEU A 10 -4.83 -10.35 -11.32
C LEU A 10 -4.31 -9.02 -11.91
N VAL A 11 -3.33 -9.12 -12.80
CA VAL A 11 -2.68 -7.97 -13.46
C VAL A 11 -3.10 -7.82 -14.93
N SER A 12 -4.26 -8.37 -15.32
CA SER A 12 -4.79 -8.16 -16.68
C SER A 12 -5.12 -6.69 -16.94
N GLU A 13 -5.16 -6.31 -18.21
CA GLU A 13 -5.53 -4.96 -18.63
C GLU A 13 -6.97 -4.61 -18.23
N VAL A 14 -7.87 -5.59 -18.29
CA VAL A 14 -9.25 -5.45 -17.82
C VAL A 14 -9.32 -6.00 -16.40
N ARG A 15 -9.48 -5.11 -15.43
CA ARG A 15 -9.69 -5.44 -14.01
C ARG A 15 -10.50 -4.32 -13.36
N ALA A 16 -11.14 -4.64 -12.25
CA ALA A 16 -11.86 -3.70 -11.39
C ALA A 16 -11.88 -4.28 -9.98
N PHE A 17 -11.17 -3.66 -9.03
CA PHE A 17 -11.07 -4.19 -7.67
C PHE A 17 -12.24 -3.75 -6.78
N GLY A 18 -12.84 -2.59 -7.04
CA GLY A 18 -14.05 -2.10 -6.38
C GLY A 18 -13.89 -1.70 -4.91
N GLN A 19 -12.68 -1.86 -4.34
CA GLN A 19 -12.33 -1.47 -2.98
C GLN A 19 -11.12 -0.55 -3.02
N PHE A 20 -11.10 0.46 -2.15
CA PHE A 20 -9.94 1.32 -1.98
C PHE A 20 -8.71 0.52 -1.55
N ARG A 21 -8.88 -0.45 -0.65
CA ARG A 21 -7.83 -1.38 -0.21
C ARG A 21 -8.43 -2.73 0.12
N ASP A 22 -7.86 -3.81 -0.40
CA ASP A 22 -8.24 -5.18 -0.05
C ASP A 22 -6.98 -6.05 0.09
N VAL A 23 -6.79 -6.63 1.26
CA VAL A 23 -5.71 -7.59 1.53
C VAL A 23 -6.12 -8.96 1.01
N ILE A 24 -5.72 -9.27 -0.23
CA ILE A 24 -6.10 -10.53 -0.88
C ILE A 24 -5.19 -11.72 -0.50
N HIS A 25 -4.01 -11.47 0.07
CA HIS A 25 -3.13 -12.51 0.61
C HIS A 25 -2.13 -11.98 1.63
N THR A 26 -2.02 -12.66 2.78
CA THR A 26 -0.91 -12.45 3.72
C THR A 26 -0.08 -13.73 3.85
N GLY A 27 1.19 -13.64 3.45
CA GLY A 27 2.21 -14.67 3.61
C GLY A 27 3.11 -14.42 4.81
N LEU A 28 4.17 -15.23 4.95
CA LEU A 28 5.10 -15.13 6.09
C LEU A 28 5.94 -13.85 6.07
N TYR A 29 6.30 -13.35 4.88
CA TYR A 29 7.20 -12.19 4.70
C TYR A 29 6.67 -11.17 3.70
N SER A 30 5.44 -11.35 3.25
CA SER A 30 4.87 -10.52 2.20
C SER A 30 3.36 -10.47 2.28
N GLN A 31 2.78 -9.36 1.85
CA GLN A 31 1.35 -9.17 1.76
C GLN A 31 0.99 -8.59 0.40
N LEU A 32 0.00 -9.18 -0.24
CA LEU A 32 -0.52 -8.76 -1.53
C LEU A 32 -1.84 -8.02 -1.33
N VAL A 33 -1.90 -6.80 -1.84
CA VAL A 33 -3.01 -5.87 -1.67
C VAL A 33 -3.46 -5.37 -3.03
N THR A 34 -4.76 -5.30 -3.25
CA THR A 34 -5.38 -4.67 -4.43
C THR A 34 -6.05 -3.36 -4.03
N MET A 35 -6.00 -2.37 -4.90
CA MET A 35 -6.55 -1.04 -4.63
C MET A 35 -7.18 -0.45 -5.88
N GLU A 36 -8.36 0.13 -5.74
CA GLU A 36 -9.00 0.99 -6.73
C GLU A 36 -8.98 2.42 -6.22
N ILE A 37 -8.26 3.29 -6.92
CA ILE A 37 -8.12 4.71 -6.56
C ILE A 37 -9.04 5.51 -7.47
N PRO A 38 -10.04 6.23 -6.90
CA PRO A 38 -10.92 7.07 -7.69
C PRO A 38 -10.12 8.10 -8.49
N VAL A 39 -10.67 8.53 -9.62
CA VAL A 39 -10.08 9.58 -10.46
C VAL A 39 -9.77 10.84 -9.65
N GLY A 40 -8.52 11.30 -9.70
CA GLY A 40 -8.03 12.44 -8.92
C GLY A 40 -7.76 12.13 -7.45
N GLY A 41 -7.98 10.90 -7.01
CA GLY A 41 -7.62 10.41 -5.68
C GLY A 41 -6.15 10.03 -5.58
N ASP A 42 -5.72 9.73 -4.36
CA ASP A 42 -4.34 9.40 -4.04
C ASP A 42 -4.24 8.29 -3.00
N ILE A 43 -3.06 7.66 -2.96
CA ILE A 43 -2.62 6.79 -1.86
C ILE A 43 -1.35 7.34 -1.23
N CYS A 44 -1.29 7.19 0.09
CA CYS A 44 -0.13 7.38 0.98
C CYS A 44 0.31 8.81 1.29
N ASP A 45 0.34 9.09 2.60
CA ASP A 45 1.28 10.00 3.27
C ASP A 45 2.05 9.21 4.35
N GLU A 46 2.79 8.19 3.91
CA GLU A 46 3.69 7.42 4.78
C GLU A 46 5.14 7.89 4.63
N VAL A 47 5.49 8.97 5.33
CA VAL A 47 6.56 9.06 6.33
C VAL A 47 6.22 10.28 7.19
N ALA A 48 5.83 10.09 8.45
CA ALA A 48 5.51 11.19 9.36
C ALA A 48 6.75 12.05 9.69
N ARG A 49 7.04 13.04 8.84
CA ARG A 49 7.57 14.39 9.13
C ARG A 49 7.77 15.17 7.82
N ALA A 50 6.69 15.81 7.36
CA ALA A 50 6.64 17.00 6.50
C ALA A 50 7.73 17.16 5.41
N ARG A 51 7.43 16.76 4.15
CA ARG A 51 7.48 17.59 2.91
C ARG A 51 7.48 16.77 1.59
N LEU A 52 6.37 16.92 0.84
CA LEU A 52 6.20 16.92 -0.64
C LEU A 52 6.28 15.57 -1.44
N PRO A 53 5.49 15.47 -2.55
CA PRO A 53 5.00 14.22 -3.12
C PRO A 53 6.04 13.64 -4.06
N THR A 54 6.85 12.69 -3.59
CA THR A 54 7.99 12.27 -4.40
C THR A 54 8.42 10.84 -4.11
N ILE A 55 8.48 9.99 -5.14
CA ILE A 55 9.26 8.74 -5.05
C ILE A 55 10.74 9.17 -5.09
N ALA A 56 11.42 9.16 -3.95
CA ALA A 56 12.84 9.51 -3.85
C ALA A 56 13.23 10.88 -4.45
N GLY A 57 12.34 11.88 -4.39
CA GLY A 57 12.64 13.24 -4.86
C GLY A 57 12.44 13.51 -6.36
N LYS A 58 11.86 12.59 -7.14
CA LYS A 58 11.44 12.86 -8.54
C LYS A 58 10.01 12.40 -8.85
N ASP A 59 9.27 13.27 -9.53
CA ASP A 59 7.99 12.92 -10.15
C ASP A 59 8.25 11.98 -11.33
N GLN A 60 7.49 10.90 -11.42
CA GLN A 60 7.59 9.93 -12.49
C GLN A 60 6.19 9.59 -12.98
N ASN A 61 5.95 9.79 -14.29
CA ASN A 61 4.75 9.28 -14.92
C ASN A 61 4.86 7.76 -15.04
N VAL A 62 3.87 7.06 -14.52
CA VAL A 62 3.74 5.60 -14.53
C VAL A 62 2.52 5.27 -15.40
N LYS A 63 2.64 4.27 -16.28
CA LYS A 63 1.53 3.76 -17.10
C LYS A 63 1.19 2.32 -16.70
N ALA A 64 0.08 1.82 -17.23
CA ALA A 64 -0.28 0.41 -17.10
C ALA A 64 0.92 -0.50 -17.46
N SER A 65 1.09 -1.56 -16.67
CA SER A 65 2.18 -2.55 -16.78
C SER A 65 3.57 -2.07 -16.37
N ASP A 66 3.74 -0.82 -15.94
CA ASP A 66 4.98 -0.41 -15.26
C ASP A 66 5.00 -0.93 -13.81
N VAL A 67 6.21 -1.06 -13.24
CA VAL A 67 6.43 -1.48 -11.85
C VAL A 67 7.28 -0.45 -11.15
N VAL A 68 6.84 -0.05 -9.95
CA VAL A 68 7.58 0.84 -9.06
C VAL A 68 8.08 0.04 -7.87
N MET A 69 9.39 0.12 -7.60
CA MET A 69 10.00 -0.45 -6.42
C MET A 69 10.27 0.66 -5.41
N VAL A 70 9.72 0.53 -4.21
CA VAL A 70 9.89 1.51 -3.12
C VAL A 70 10.73 0.88 -2.01
N PRO A 71 12.00 1.29 -1.83
CA PRO A 71 12.81 0.81 -0.71
C PRO A 71 12.26 1.26 0.64
N ALA A 72 12.44 0.45 1.68
CA ALA A 72 12.05 0.80 3.04
C ALA A 72 12.61 2.17 3.47
N GLY A 73 11.77 3.00 4.11
CA GLY A 73 12.13 4.35 4.52
C GLY A 73 12.09 5.40 3.40
N THR A 74 11.69 5.02 2.18
CA THR A 74 11.49 5.95 1.07
C THR A 74 10.08 6.52 1.12
N GLN A 75 9.98 7.84 1.22
CA GLN A 75 8.71 8.53 1.03
C GLN A 75 8.23 8.33 -0.41
N HIS A 76 6.93 8.15 -0.57
CA HIS A 76 6.28 8.01 -1.86
C HIS A 76 4.81 8.41 -1.74
N GLN A 77 4.27 8.93 -2.83
CA GLN A 77 2.84 9.17 -3.00
C GLN A 77 2.48 8.69 -4.40
N CYS A 78 1.30 8.09 -4.56
CA CYS A 78 0.75 7.79 -5.88
C CYS A 78 -0.57 8.52 -6.03
N ILE A 79 -0.69 9.28 -7.11
CA ILE A 79 -1.84 10.13 -7.41
C ILE A 79 -2.41 9.67 -8.74
N ASP A 80 -3.71 9.40 -8.78
CA ASP A 80 -4.40 9.14 -10.03
C ASP A 80 -4.59 10.45 -10.80
N THR A 81 -3.80 10.61 -11.86
CA THR A 81 -3.86 11.75 -12.78
C THR A 81 -4.67 11.46 -14.05
N SER A 82 -5.29 10.29 -14.12
CA SER A 82 -6.13 9.89 -15.25
C SER A 82 -7.45 10.69 -15.27
N LYS A 83 -8.19 10.60 -16.38
CA LYS A 83 -9.54 11.17 -16.49
C LYS A 83 -10.62 10.13 -16.25
N THR A 84 -10.37 8.92 -16.74
CA THR A 84 -11.18 7.70 -16.64
C THR A 84 -10.35 6.55 -17.23
N PRO A 85 -10.56 5.28 -16.84
CA PRO A 85 -11.23 4.81 -15.61
C PRO A 85 -10.34 4.99 -14.36
N PRO A 86 -10.84 4.68 -13.14
CA PRO A 86 -10.04 4.67 -11.91
C PRO A 86 -8.71 3.92 -12.03
N LEU A 87 -7.74 4.30 -11.21
CA LEU A 87 -6.44 3.64 -11.16
C LEU A 87 -6.49 2.35 -10.34
N GLU A 88 -6.17 1.23 -10.99
CA GLU A 88 -6.14 -0.10 -10.39
C GLU A 88 -4.71 -0.52 -10.05
N LEU A 89 -4.40 -0.71 -8.77
CA LEU A 89 -3.06 -1.06 -8.28
C LEU A 89 -3.02 -2.43 -7.62
N VAL A 90 -1.89 -3.10 -7.81
CA VAL A 90 -1.50 -4.30 -7.05
C VAL A 90 -0.22 -3.97 -6.32
N THR A 91 -0.27 -4.00 -5.00
CA THR A 91 0.85 -3.64 -4.12
C THR A 91 1.34 -4.88 -3.38
N LEU A 92 2.65 -5.08 -3.36
CA LEU A 92 3.32 -6.13 -2.59
C LEU A 92 4.12 -5.48 -1.47
N TYR A 93 3.65 -5.63 -0.23
CA TYR A 93 4.39 -5.23 0.96
C TYR A 93 5.35 -6.34 1.40
N SER A 94 6.52 -5.95 1.90
CA SER A 94 7.48 -6.87 2.53
C SER A 94 8.24 -6.15 3.66
N PRO A 95 7.95 -6.44 4.94
CA PRO A 95 6.98 -7.41 5.46
C PRO A 95 5.52 -6.97 5.25
N SER A 96 4.56 -7.78 5.71
CA SER A 96 3.14 -7.42 5.72
C SER A 96 2.89 -6.14 6.53
N GLU A 97 2.00 -5.28 6.03
CA GLU A 97 1.72 -3.97 6.66
C GLU A 97 0.36 -3.97 7.37
N HIS A 98 -0.72 -4.37 6.69
CA HIS A 98 -2.10 -4.28 7.20
C HIS A 98 -2.57 -5.55 7.91
N ASP A 99 -3.71 -5.46 8.61
CA ASP A 99 -4.39 -6.65 9.13
C ASP A 99 -4.75 -7.60 7.97
N PRO A 100 -4.56 -8.92 8.09
CA PRO A 100 -4.89 -9.88 7.04
C PRO A 100 -6.37 -9.88 6.59
N GLN A 101 -7.27 -9.27 7.36
CA GLN A 101 -8.70 -9.15 7.06
C GLN A 101 -9.10 -7.74 6.59
N THR A 102 -8.14 -6.84 6.37
CA THR A 102 -8.41 -5.45 5.97
C THR A 102 -9.12 -5.39 4.62
N VAL A 103 -10.29 -4.73 4.64
CA VAL A 103 -11.05 -4.30 3.46
C VAL A 103 -11.54 -2.88 3.71
N HIS A 104 -11.02 -1.92 2.96
CA HIS A 104 -11.40 -0.51 3.00
C HIS A 104 -12.21 -0.16 1.77
N LYS A 105 -13.44 0.33 1.98
CA LYS A 105 -14.31 0.79 0.89
C LYS A 105 -13.89 2.16 0.42
N THR A 106 -13.36 2.97 1.32
CA THR A 106 -12.98 4.36 1.05
C THR A 106 -11.57 4.65 1.54
N LYS A 107 -11.00 5.74 1.03
CA LYS A 107 -9.75 6.28 1.56
C LYS A 107 -9.86 6.63 3.05
N GLY A 108 -11.01 7.16 3.48
CA GLY A 108 -11.26 7.51 4.88
C GLY A 108 -11.11 6.30 5.82
N ASP A 109 -11.64 5.14 5.44
CA ASP A 109 -11.49 3.90 6.23
C ASP A 109 -10.00 3.53 6.38
N GLY A 110 -9.22 3.68 5.30
CA GLY A 110 -7.79 3.41 5.31
C GLY A 110 -6.97 4.41 6.13
N ASP A 111 -7.27 5.69 6.01
CA ASP A 111 -6.63 6.76 6.80
C ASP A 111 -6.91 6.57 8.30
N GLU A 112 -8.15 6.19 8.67
CA GLU A 112 -8.54 5.92 10.06
C GLU A 112 -7.78 4.72 10.65
N GLU A 113 -7.63 3.62 9.89
CA GLU A 113 -6.84 2.45 10.34
C GLU A 113 -5.38 2.85 10.63
N GLU A 114 -4.75 3.59 9.71
CA GLU A 114 -3.36 4.04 9.84
C GLU A 114 -3.15 4.96 11.05
N GLU A 115 -4.06 5.91 11.28
CA GLU A 115 -3.99 6.78 12.45
C GLU A 115 -4.18 6.01 13.76
N LEU A 116 -5.10 5.03 13.81
CA LEU A 116 -5.27 4.16 14.97
C LEU A 116 -4.01 3.34 15.25
N GLU A 117 -3.32 2.86 14.22
CA GLU A 117 -2.04 2.15 14.40
C GLU A 117 -0.94 3.07 14.93
N LYS A 118 -0.78 4.28 14.37
CA LYS A 118 0.15 5.28 14.89
C LYS A 118 -0.13 5.61 16.35
N MET A 119 -1.40 5.74 16.74
CA MET A 119 -1.80 5.96 18.15
C MET A 119 -1.45 4.76 19.04
N LYS A 120 -1.65 3.51 18.58
CA LYS A 120 -1.25 2.30 19.33
C LYS A 120 0.26 2.23 19.55
N LEU A 121 1.05 2.60 18.53
CA LEU A 121 2.51 2.69 18.59
C LEU A 121 2.98 3.75 19.59
N GLN A 122 2.36 4.94 19.59
CA GLN A 122 2.69 6.02 20.53
C GLN A 122 2.29 5.69 21.98
N ASN A 123 1.18 4.97 22.17
CA ASN A 123 0.64 4.63 23.49
C ASN A 123 1.23 3.34 24.11
N GLY A 124 2.30 2.77 23.55
CA GLY A 124 3.07 1.70 24.18
C GLY A 124 2.39 0.32 24.24
N ARG A 125 1.26 0.11 23.56
CA ARG A 125 0.71 -1.25 23.35
C ARG A 125 1.40 -1.89 22.15
N SER A 126 2.64 -2.32 22.42
CA SER A 126 3.53 -3.02 21.49
C SER A 126 2.84 -4.24 20.84
N SER A 127 2.55 -4.15 19.55
CA SER A 127 2.55 -5.32 18.67
C SER A 127 3.89 -5.35 17.93
N ARG A 128 4.83 -6.10 18.50
CA ARG A 128 6.05 -6.70 17.91
C ARG A 128 6.61 -6.05 16.63
N ARG A 129 7.14 -4.84 16.71
CA ARG A 129 8.19 -4.37 15.77
C ARG A 129 9.54 -4.59 16.44
N ILE A 130 10.11 -5.80 16.30
CA ILE A 130 11.54 -6.02 16.59
C ILE A 130 12.32 -5.47 15.40
N THR A 131 12.61 -4.17 15.42
CA THR A 131 13.65 -3.59 14.56
C THR A 131 15.01 -4.05 15.09
N MET A 132 15.53 -5.15 14.54
CA MET A 132 16.95 -5.48 14.63
C MET A 132 17.74 -4.49 13.75
N GLY A 133 18.11 -3.35 14.33
CA GLY A 133 19.12 -2.49 13.75
C GLY A 133 20.49 -3.14 13.88
N ARG A 134 21.04 -3.68 12.79
CA ARG A 134 22.50 -3.80 12.65
C ARG A 134 22.99 -2.60 11.85
N ARG A 135 23.75 -1.75 12.52
CA ARG A 135 24.63 -0.77 11.88
C ARG A 135 25.58 -1.51 10.94
N ALA A 136 25.72 -1.00 9.74
CA ALA A 136 27.00 -0.92 9.04
C ALA A 136 27.09 0.50 8.49
#